data_AF-A0A3D4HPQ3-F1
#
_entry.id   AF-A0A3D4HPQ3-F1
#
_cell.length_a   1.000
_cell.length_b   1.000
_cell.length_c   1.000
_cell.angle_alpha   90.00
_cell.angle_beta   90.00
_cell.angle_gamma   90.00
#
_symmetry.space_group_name_H-M   'P 1'
#
loop_
_entity.id
_entity.type
_entity.pdbx_description
1 polymer ?
#
loop_
_entity_poly.entity_id
_entity_poly.type
_entity_poly.pdbx_seq_one_letter_code
_entity_poly.pdbx_strand_id
1 'polypeptide(L)'
;MSDKKQDNNDFEFIKEQVIVKKYKKFKKWILPFLMTVLMAVLFGIIAAATFCITEPRLYKLLHRENQNKTPVTFPTIDPEDEKGPDTEEPGTITKDKDEEKPAKEQTEADVQQPKPVIVEKSIEADINDYITMYDDIKSIAYNSSKSIVKVSSIIKEKDWFGNPVEREVKTTGLVIADMNGELLILVSLDRVKDANSIAVVFTDTIQANAVLQDYESEINLAVISVNRADVPEIFMNSITVATLGESYSIANGTPIIALG
;
A
#
# COMPACT_ATOMS: atom_id res chain seq x y z
N MET A 1 -99.77 10.31 68.42
CA MET A 1 -99.01 9.16 68.97
C MET A 1 -97.71 9.13 68.20
N SER A 2 -96.69 9.85 68.64
CA SER A 2 -95.75 9.51 69.73
C SER A 2 -94.89 8.30 69.39
N ASP A 3 -93.59 8.61 69.23
CA ASP A 3 -92.41 7.80 69.58
C ASP A 3 -92.21 6.46 68.83
N LYS A 4 -91.01 6.05 68.42
CA LYS A 4 -89.74 6.20 69.14
C LYS A 4 -88.56 5.85 68.22
N LYS A 5 -87.48 6.58 68.43
CA LYS A 5 -86.12 6.39 67.91
C LYS A 5 -85.36 5.44 68.86
N GLN A 6 -84.47 4.59 68.35
CA GLN A 6 -83.24 4.08 69.00
C GLN A 6 -82.54 3.15 67.99
N ASP A 7 -81.43 3.53 67.36
CA ASP A 7 -80.03 3.70 67.83
C ASP A 7 -79.21 2.39 67.85
N ASN A 8 -78.03 2.50 67.19
CA ASN A 8 -76.77 1.78 67.42
C ASN A 8 -76.67 0.32 66.91
N ASN A 9 -75.60 -0.17 66.29
CA ASN A 9 -74.19 0.22 66.29
C ASN A 9 -73.47 -0.21 64.99
N ASP A 10 -72.40 0.53 64.70
CA ASP A 10 -71.27 0.19 63.83
C ASP A 10 -70.80 -1.26 63.95
N PHE A 11 -70.52 -1.94 62.82
CA PHE A 11 -69.43 -2.93 62.75
C PHE A 11 -68.83 -3.01 61.33
N GLU A 12 -67.64 -2.42 61.22
CA GLU A 12 -66.46 -2.82 60.46
C GLU A 12 -66.65 -3.59 59.14
N PHE A 13 -66.28 -2.89 58.06
CA PHE A 13 -65.82 -3.42 56.79
C PHE A 13 -64.92 -4.65 56.96
N ILE A 14 -65.48 -5.85 56.79
CA ILE A 14 -64.67 -7.02 56.42
C ILE A 14 -64.36 -6.88 54.92
N LYS A 15 -63.26 -6.17 54.62
CA LYS A 15 -62.60 -6.32 53.32
C LYS A 15 -61.86 -7.64 53.36
N GLU A 16 -62.51 -8.72 52.95
CA GLU A 16 -61.82 -9.95 52.62
C GLU A 16 -60.83 -9.63 51.49
N GLN A 17 -59.55 -9.46 51.83
CA GLN A 17 -58.48 -9.50 50.85
C GLN A 17 -58.33 -10.95 50.39
N VAL A 18 -59.03 -11.31 49.32
CA VAL A 18 -58.76 -12.55 48.59
C VAL A 18 -57.39 -12.40 47.92
N ILE A 19 -56.33 -12.76 48.65
CA ILE A 19 -54.99 -12.93 48.06
C ILE A 19 -55.08 -14.19 47.18
N VAL A 20 -55.45 -13.98 45.91
CA VAL A 20 -55.37 -15.02 44.89
C VAL A 20 -53.91 -15.48 44.80
N LYS A 21 -53.63 -16.71 45.23
CA LYS A 21 -52.33 -17.39 45.02
C LYS A 21 -52.07 -17.52 43.50
N LYS A 22 -51.53 -16.46 42.87
CA LYS A 22 -51.22 -16.37 41.43
C LYS A 22 -49.79 -16.82 41.07
N TYR A 23 -49.14 -17.65 41.89
CA TYR A 23 -47.73 -18.06 41.69
C TYR A 23 -47.52 -19.50 41.24
N LYS A 24 -48.50 -20.14 40.57
CA LYS A 24 -48.29 -21.45 39.92
C LYS A 24 -48.26 -21.41 38.38
N LYS A 25 -48.71 -20.33 37.73
CA LYS A 25 -48.72 -20.21 36.25
C LYS A 25 -47.37 -19.80 35.67
N PHE A 26 -46.66 -18.85 36.28
CA PHE A 26 -45.31 -18.47 35.86
C PHE A 26 -44.32 -19.64 35.96
N LYS A 27 -44.38 -20.46 37.02
CA LYS A 27 -43.54 -21.66 37.15
C LYS A 27 -43.76 -22.68 36.01
N LYS A 28 -44.97 -22.75 35.43
CA LYS A 28 -45.27 -23.62 34.28
C LYS A 28 -44.76 -23.07 32.94
N TRP A 29 -44.59 -21.76 32.82
CA TRP A 29 -44.09 -21.09 31.60
C TRP A 29 -42.59 -20.81 31.63
N ILE A 30 -41.99 -20.74 32.81
CA ILE A 30 -40.54 -20.54 33.00
C ILE A 30 -39.75 -21.76 32.50
N LEU A 31 -40.25 -22.98 32.74
CA LEU A 31 -39.54 -24.20 32.34
C LEU A 31 -39.41 -24.37 30.81
N PRO A 32 -40.47 -24.21 29.99
CA PRO A 32 -40.30 -24.24 28.53
C PRO A 32 -39.51 -23.03 28.00
N PHE A 33 -39.61 -21.85 28.62
CA PHE A 33 -38.81 -20.68 28.24
C PHE A 33 -37.30 -20.92 28.47
N LEU A 34 -36.94 -21.53 29.60
CA LEU A 34 -35.55 -21.90 29.87
C LEU A 34 -35.02 -22.93 28.85
N MET A 35 -35.85 -23.90 28.45
CA MET A 35 -35.49 -24.88 27.42
C MET A 35 -35.29 -24.22 26.05
N THR A 36 -36.11 -23.23 25.68
CA THR A 36 -35.90 -22.48 24.43
C THR A 36 -34.63 -21.65 24.44
N VAL A 37 -34.25 -21.07 25.59
CA VAL A 37 -32.98 -20.35 25.74
C VAL A 37 -31.80 -21.30 25.59
N LEU A 38 -31.86 -22.49 26.19
CA LEU A 38 -30.82 -23.51 26.05
C LEU A 38 -30.66 -23.96 24.59
N MET A 39 -31.77 -24.14 23.88
CA MET A 39 -31.75 -24.49 22.46
C MET A 39 -31.18 -23.36 21.59
N ALA A 40 -31.50 -22.10 21.90
CA ALA A 40 -30.93 -20.95 21.21
C ALA A 40 -29.41 -20.88 21.40
N VAL A 41 -28.90 -21.19 22.59
CA VAL A 41 -27.45 -21.28 22.83
C VAL A 41 -26.81 -22.41 22.02
N LEU A 42 -27.44 -23.59 21.95
CA LEU A 42 -26.98 -24.68 21.09
C LEU A 42 -26.91 -24.28 19.62
N PHE A 43 -27.97 -23.66 19.09
CA PHE A 43 -27.97 -23.15 17.71
C PHE A 43 -26.91 -22.07 17.49
N GLY A 44 -26.68 -21.18 18.46
CA GLY A 44 -25.62 -20.18 18.40
C GLY A 44 -24.22 -20.81 18.31
N ILE A 45 -23.96 -21.86 19.10
CA ILE A 45 -22.68 -22.60 19.07
C ILE A 45 -22.50 -23.31 17.72
N ILE A 46 -23.56 -23.94 17.19
CA ILE A 46 -23.52 -24.61 15.89
C ILE A 46 -23.29 -23.60 14.76
N ALA A 47 -23.95 -22.45 14.81
CA ALA A 47 -23.75 -21.37 13.84
C ALA A 47 -22.32 -20.81 13.90
N ALA A 48 -21.77 -20.58 15.10
CA ALA A 48 -20.40 -20.11 15.26
C ALA A 48 -19.39 -21.14 14.72
N ALA A 49 -19.56 -22.42 15.02
CA ALA A 49 -18.68 -23.47 14.52
C ALA A 49 -18.75 -23.62 12.99
N THR A 50 -19.95 -23.58 12.41
CA THR A 50 -20.14 -23.64 10.95
C THR A 50 -19.56 -22.42 10.25
N PHE A 51 -19.66 -21.23 10.86
CA PHE A 51 -19.02 -20.02 10.36
C PHE A 51 -17.50 -20.12 10.42
N CYS A 52 -16.91 -20.54 11.55
CA CYS A 52 -15.45 -20.71 11.68
C CYS A 52 -14.85 -21.71 10.66
N ILE A 53 -15.63 -22.72 10.23
CA ILE A 53 -15.17 -23.68 9.20
C ILE A 53 -15.38 -23.12 7.78
N THR A 54 -16.47 -22.39 7.55
CA THR A 54 -16.82 -21.89 6.23
C THR A 54 -16.03 -20.64 5.86
N GLU A 55 -15.75 -19.76 6.83
CA GLU A 55 -14.98 -18.53 6.67
C GLU A 55 -13.63 -18.72 5.97
N PRO A 56 -12.73 -19.66 6.37
CA PRO A 56 -11.45 -19.83 5.69
C PRO A 56 -11.61 -20.34 4.25
N ARG A 57 -12.68 -21.06 3.92
CA ARG A 57 -12.97 -21.51 2.54
C ARG A 57 -13.65 -20.43 1.70
N LEU A 58 -14.57 -19.68 2.29
CA LEU A 58 -15.27 -18.58 1.64
C LEU A 58 -14.32 -17.41 1.39
N TYR A 59 -13.46 -17.09 2.36
CA TYR A 59 -12.38 -16.11 2.21
C TYR A 59 -11.45 -16.53 1.07
N LYS A 60 -11.00 -17.79 1.04
CA LYS A 60 -10.19 -18.31 -0.07
C LYS A 60 -10.91 -18.33 -1.41
N LEU A 61 -12.24 -18.43 -1.46
CA LEU A 61 -13.00 -18.43 -2.70
C LEU A 61 -13.25 -17.01 -3.22
N LEU A 62 -13.65 -16.08 -2.34
CA LEU A 62 -13.87 -14.67 -2.69
C LEU A 62 -12.56 -13.90 -2.95
N HIS A 63 -11.47 -14.25 -2.28
CA HIS A 63 -10.18 -13.59 -2.47
C HIS A 63 -9.25 -14.34 -3.42
N ARG A 64 -9.67 -15.47 -4.00
CA ARG A 64 -8.91 -16.17 -5.07
C ARG A 64 -8.70 -15.28 -6.30
N GLU A 65 -9.62 -14.37 -6.55
CA GLU A 65 -9.55 -13.35 -7.61
C GLU A 65 -8.68 -12.13 -7.20
N ASN A 66 -8.48 -11.92 -5.89
CA ASN A 66 -7.73 -10.77 -5.35
C ASN A 66 -6.28 -11.10 -4.99
N GLN A 67 -5.85 -12.37 -5.08
CA GLN A 67 -4.48 -12.79 -4.73
C GLN A 67 -3.39 -12.30 -5.70
N ASN A 68 -3.75 -11.68 -6.83
CA ASN A 68 -2.79 -11.12 -7.77
C ASN A 68 -2.62 -9.60 -7.61
N LYS A 69 -3.07 -9.00 -6.49
CA LYS A 69 -2.76 -7.61 -6.14
C LYS A 69 -1.54 -7.61 -5.22
N THR A 70 -0.32 -7.78 -5.75
CA THR A 70 0.86 -7.44 -4.93
C THR A 70 0.92 -5.91 -4.86
N PRO A 71 1.00 -5.31 -3.67
CA PRO A 71 1.20 -3.87 -3.60
C PRO A 71 2.51 -3.51 -4.32
N VAL A 72 2.53 -2.35 -4.99
CA VAL A 72 3.78 -1.80 -5.53
C VAL A 72 4.66 -1.45 -4.33
N THR A 73 5.72 -2.24 -4.14
CA THR A 73 6.60 -2.12 -2.96
C THR A 73 7.76 -1.18 -3.27
N PHE A 74 8.00 -0.24 -2.36
CA PHE A 74 9.25 0.50 -2.29
C PHE A 74 10.17 -0.17 -1.25
N PRO A 75 11.48 -0.24 -1.48
CA PRO A 75 12.41 -0.77 -0.50
C PRO A 75 12.53 0.19 0.70
N THR A 76 11.73 -0.01 1.74
CA THR A 76 11.75 0.82 2.95
C THR A 76 13.06 0.64 3.71
N ILE A 77 13.85 1.71 3.80
CA ILE A 77 14.91 1.87 4.81
C ILE A 77 14.40 2.93 5.77
N ASP A 78 13.68 2.52 6.81
CA ASP A 78 13.25 3.43 7.86
C ASP A 78 14.47 3.81 8.72
N PRO A 79 14.76 5.11 8.93
CA PRO A 79 15.90 5.56 9.73
C PRO A 79 15.72 5.40 11.26
N GLU A 80 14.71 4.65 11.73
CA GLU A 80 14.37 4.52 13.16
C GLU A 80 14.59 3.12 13.77
N ASP A 81 14.99 2.12 13.00
CA ASP A 81 15.18 0.73 13.47
C ASP A 81 16.58 0.46 14.10
N GLU A 82 17.09 1.38 14.92
CA GLU A 82 18.20 1.12 15.84
C GLU A 82 17.72 1.08 17.30
N LYS A 83 16.85 0.13 17.69
CA LYS A 83 16.66 -0.26 19.11
C LYS A 83 16.26 -1.73 19.32
N GLY A 84 17.28 -2.61 19.32
CA GLY A 84 17.37 -3.84 20.13
C GLY A 84 16.34 -4.97 19.88
N PRO A 85 16.58 -6.21 20.39
CA PRO A 85 17.30 -6.51 21.61
C PRO A 85 18.47 -7.49 21.46
N ASP A 86 19.44 -7.33 22.36
CA ASP A 86 20.55 -8.24 22.61
C ASP A 86 20.09 -9.68 22.90
N THR A 87 20.83 -10.65 22.37
CA THR A 87 21.14 -11.90 23.07
C THR A 87 22.57 -12.30 22.71
N GLU A 88 23.37 -12.30 23.76
CA GLU A 88 24.79 -12.62 23.82
C GLU A 88 25.04 -14.10 23.46
N GLU A 89 26.11 -14.40 22.73
CA GLU A 89 27.18 -15.20 23.34
C GLU A 89 28.56 -14.83 22.75
N PRO A 90 29.59 -14.62 23.60
CA PRO A 90 30.88 -14.06 23.18
C PRO A 90 32.02 -15.09 23.22
N GLY A 91 32.94 -14.98 22.28
CA GLY A 91 34.29 -15.49 22.43
C GLY A 91 35.25 -14.81 21.46
N THR A 92 36.49 -14.46 21.76
CA THR A 92 37.33 -14.58 22.97
C THR A 92 38.58 -13.75 22.65
N ILE A 93 38.86 -12.72 23.47
CA ILE A 93 40.21 -12.26 23.94
C ILE A 93 41.19 -11.69 22.86
N THR A 94 41.86 -10.54 23.02
CA THR A 94 42.61 -10.02 24.18
C THR A 94 42.75 -8.48 24.19
N LYS A 95 42.74 -7.92 25.41
CA LYS A 95 43.28 -6.62 25.86
C LYS A 95 44.83 -6.67 25.86
N ASP A 96 45.57 -5.56 25.82
CA ASP A 96 45.90 -4.61 26.90
C ASP A 96 46.26 -3.24 26.27
N LYS A 97 45.81 -2.04 26.67
CA LYS A 97 45.80 -1.27 27.93
C LYS A 97 47.18 -0.93 28.53
N ASP A 98 47.55 0.35 28.45
CA ASP A 98 48.21 1.20 29.48
C ASP A 98 48.25 2.65 28.92
N GLU A 99 47.53 3.63 29.49
CA GLU A 99 47.72 4.45 30.71
C GLU A 99 48.57 5.72 30.54
N GLU A 100 48.20 6.75 31.33
CA GLU A 100 48.37 8.20 31.15
C GLU A 100 49.76 8.81 31.48
N LYS A 101 50.08 9.95 30.81
CA LYS A 101 50.78 11.23 31.17
C LYS A 101 51.70 11.33 32.43
N PRO A 102 52.50 12.42 32.59
CA PRO A 102 53.23 13.30 31.64
C PRO A 102 54.70 13.60 32.09
N ALA A 103 55.57 14.08 31.20
CA ALA A 103 56.80 14.79 31.60
C ALA A 103 57.22 15.85 30.56
N LYS A 104 57.55 17.05 31.05
CA LYS A 104 58.13 18.18 30.31
C LYS A 104 59.67 18.09 30.35
N GLU A 105 60.35 18.39 29.24
CA GLU A 105 61.26 19.54 29.04
C GLU A 105 62.17 19.37 27.79
N GLN A 106 62.09 20.38 26.93
CA GLN A 106 63.08 21.00 26.03
C GLN A 106 64.27 20.19 25.47
N THR A 107 64.42 20.20 24.13
CA THR A 107 65.56 20.80 23.41
C THR A 107 65.18 21.00 21.93
N GLU A 108 65.59 22.14 21.38
CA GLU A 108 65.33 22.67 20.04
C GLU A 108 66.15 21.99 18.92
N ALA A 109 65.63 22.16 17.69
CA ALA A 109 66.31 22.13 16.37
C ALA A 109 66.63 20.77 15.73
N ASP A 110 65.82 20.36 14.73
CA ASP A 110 66.21 20.47 13.31
C ASP A 110 64.99 20.25 12.39
N VAL A 111 65.00 20.94 11.26
CA VAL A 111 63.91 21.11 10.30
C VAL A 111 63.86 19.95 9.31
N GLN A 112 62.76 19.21 9.27
CA GLN A 112 62.26 18.59 8.03
C GLN A 112 60.79 18.21 8.16
N GLN A 113 59.91 19.00 7.54
CA GLN A 113 58.53 18.57 7.29
C GLN A 113 58.56 17.41 6.29
N PRO A 114 57.98 16.23 6.59
CA PRO A 114 57.74 15.24 5.55
C PRO A 114 56.68 15.83 4.61
N LYS A 115 57.10 16.19 3.38
CA LYS A 115 56.17 16.52 2.30
C LYS A 115 55.17 15.37 2.17
N PRO A 116 53.85 15.63 2.08
CA PRO A 116 52.89 14.56 1.81
C PRO A 116 53.25 13.94 0.47
N VAL A 117 53.54 12.64 0.47
CA VAL A 117 53.70 11.84 -0.74
C VAL A 117 52.31 11.75 -1.36
N ILE A 118 52.04 12.63 -2.33
CA ILE A 118 50.86 12.51 -3.19
C ILE A 118 51.15 11.28 -4.06
N VAL A 119 50.58 10.15 -3.68
CA VAL A 119 50.51 8.99 -4.56
C VAL A 119 49.50 9.36 -5.65
N GLU A 120 49.96 10.02 -6.70
CA GLU A 120 49.19 10.17 -7.94
C GLU A 120 49.03 8.77 -8.54
N LYS A 121 47.99 8.07 -8.11
CA LYS A 121 47.50 6.90 -8.82
C LYS A 121 46.86 7.41 -10.11
N SER A 122 47.69 7.68 -11.12
CA SER A 122 47.22 8.01 -12.46
C SER A 122 46.48 6.79 -12.99
N ILE A 123 45.16 6.90 -13.05
CA ILE A 123 44.35 5.94 -13.79
C ILE A 123 44.61 6.27 -15.27
N GLU A 124 45.36 5.42 -15.96
CA GLU A 124 45.53 5.50 -17.41
C GLU A 124 44.17 5.16 -18.06
N ALA A 125 43.31 6.16 -18.20
CA ALA A 125 42.04 6.03 -18.90
C ALA A 125 42.28 6.16 -20.40
N ASP A 126 41.89 5.14 -21.16
CA ASP A 126 41.97 5.12 -22.62
C ASP A 126 40.60 5.43 -23.25
N ILE A 127 40.60 5.72 -24.56
CA ILE A 127 39.38 5.93 -25.36
C ILE A 127 38.45 4.71 -25.25
N ASN A 128 39.01 3.51 -25.13
CA ASN A 128 38.23 2.28 -24.96
C ASN A 128 37.44 2.25 -23.64
N ASP A 129 37.99 2.80 -22.55
CA ASP A 129 37.29 2.90 -21.26
C ASP A 129 36.13 3.88 -21.34
N TYR A 130 36.33 4.99 -22.06
CA TYR A 130 35.28 5.96 -22.33
C TYR A 130 34.12 5.33 -23.10
N ILE A 131 34.42 4.56 -24.16
CA ILE A 131 33.39 3.85 -24.93
C ILE A 131 32.63 2.86 -24.04
N THR A 132 33.34 2.10 -23.21
CA THR A 132 32.74 1.10 -22.31
C THR A 132 31.77 1.75 -21.32
N MET A 133 32.15 2.88 -20.71
CA MET A 133 31.23 3.65 -19.84
C MET A 133 29.94 4.06 -20.56
N TYR A 134 30.04 4.51 -21.82
CA TYR A 134 28.85 4.90 -22.59
C TYR A 134 27.98 3.70 -22.96
N ASP A 135 28.59 2.55 -23.26
CA ASP A 135 27.86 1.32 -23.52
C ASP A 135 27.13 0.79 -22.28
N ASP A 136 27.71 0.96 -21.09
CA ASP A 136 27.05 0.64 -19.82
C ASP A 136 25.84 1.55 -19.57
N ILE A 137 26.00 2.87 -19.72
CA ILE A 137 24.90 3.85 -19.58
C ILE A 137 23.79 3.53 -20.59
N LYS A 138 24.15 3.23 -21.83
CA LYS A 138 23.22 2.85 -22.89
C LYS A 138 22.47 1.57 -22.54
N SER A 139 23.15 0.58 -21.96
CA SER A 139 22.55 -0.68 -21.55
C SER A 139 21.55 -0.48 -20.40
N ILE A 140 21.88 0.37 -19.43
CA ILE A 140 20.96 0.77 -18.35
C ILE A 140 19.74 1.47 -18.94
N ALA A 141 19.94 2.47 -19.80
CA ALA A 141 18.85 3.20 -20.44
C ALA A 141 17.95 2.27 -21.28
N TYR A 142 18.54 1.35 -22.05
CA TYR A 142 17.80 0.37 -22.85
C TYR A 142 16.95 -0.55 -21.97
N ASN A 143 17.50 -1.09 -20.89
CA ASN A 143 16.75 -1.95 -19.98
C ASN A 143 15.64 -1.20 -19.26
N SER A 144 15.90 0.02 -18.79
CA SER A 144 14.89 0.87 -18.15
C SER A 144 13.79 1.31 -19.12
N SER A 145 14.11 1.50 -20.41
CA SER A 145 13.13 1.90 -21.43
C SER A 145 12.03 0.85 -21.68
N LYS A 146 12.28 -0.43 -21.35
CA LYS A 146 11.28 -1.51 -21.45
C LYS A 146 10.09 -1.33 -20.51
N SER A 147 10.26 -0.52 -19.46
CA SER A 147 9.17 -0.14 -18.56
C SER A 147 8.46 1.14 -18.97
N ILE A 148 8.85 1.76 -20.09
CA ILE A 148 8.29 3.02 -20.56
C ILE A 148 7.45 2.73 -21.81
N VAL A 149 6.25 3.30 -21.83
CA VAL A 149 5.32 3.18 -22.94
C VAL A 149 4.90 4.56 -23.43
N LYS A 150 4.48 4.65 -24.69
CA LYS A 150 3.87 5.86 -25.24
C LYS A 150 2.37 5.81 -25.01
N VAL A 151 1.81 6.92 -24.58
CA VAL A 151 0.38 7.08 -24.32
C VAL A 151 -0.13 8.22 -25.20
N SER A 152 -1.24 7.99 -25.88
CA SER A 152 -1.94 8.98 -26.68
C SER A 152 -3.34 9.20 -26.12
N SER A 153 -3.69 10.47 -25.95
CA SER A 153 -4.97 10.94 -25.46
C SER A 153 -5.66 11.73 -26.57
N ILE A 154 -6.89 11.35 -26.91
CA ILE A 154 -7.70 12.05 -27.90
C ILE A 154 -8.75 12.88 -27.18
N ILE A 155 -8.72 14.20 -27.41
CA ILE A 155 -9.65 15.17 -26.86
C ILE A 155 -10.53 15.68 -28.00
N LYS A 156 -11.85 15.60 -27.84
CA LYS A 156 -12.85 16.06 -28.80
C LYS A 156 -13.33 17.45 -28.39
N GLU A 157 -12.88 18.45 -29.14
CA GLU A 157 -13.25 19.84 -28.95
C GLU A 157 -14.19 20.29 -30.07
N LYS A 158 -14.80 21.46 -29.91
CA LYS A 158 -15.52 22.15 -31.00
C LYS A 158 -14.68 23.34 -31.44
N ASP A 159 -14.52 23.50 -32.75
CA ASP A 159 -13.91 24.71 -33.29
C ASP A 159 -14.82 25.94 -33.12
N TRP A 160 -14.34 27.11 -33.53
CA TRP A 160 -15.11 28.35 -33.51
C TRP A 160 -16.44 28.26 -34.28
N PHE A 161 -16.53 27.38 -35.28
CA PHE A 161 -17.71 27.17 -36.11
C PHE A 161 -18.62 26.06 -35.58
N GLY A 162 -18.28 25.43 -34.46
CA GLY A 162 -19.05 24.35 -33.84
C GLY A 162 -18.81 22.96 -34.45
N ASN A 163 -17.83 22.80 -35.34
CA ASN A 163 -17.47 21.51 -35.90
C ASN A 163 -16.68 20.69 -34.87
N PRO A 164 -16.91 19.37 -34.75
CA PRO A 164 -16.09 18.50 -33.91
C PRO A 164 -14.67 18.40 -34.48
N VAL A 165 -13.68 18.69 -33.65
CA VAL A 165 -12.26 18.55 -33.95
C VAL A 165 -11.62 17.66 -32.90
N GLU A 166 -10.74 16.76 -33.33
CA GLU A 166 -9.98 15.90 -32.45
C GLU A 166 -8.57 16.47 -32.28
N ARG A 167 -8.14 16.63 -31.02
CA ARG A 167 -6.79 17.00 -30.63
C ARG A 167 -6.12 15.79 -30.01
N GLU A 168 -4.98 15.39 -30.58
CA GLU A 168 -4.16 14.32 -30.03
C GLU A 168 -3.09 14.90 -29.08
N VAL A 169 -2.97 14.35 -27.88
CA VAL A 169 -1.94 14.68 -26.89
C VAL A 169 -1.13 13.43 -26.60
N LYS A 170 0.17 13.47 -26.87
CA LYS A 170 1.08 12.35 -26.61
C LYS A 170 1.87 12.60 -25.33
N THR A 171 2.05 11.53 -24.56
CA THR A 171 2.87 11.51 -23.35
C THR A 171 3.56 10.16 -23.20
N THR A 172 4.47 10.07 -22.24
CA THR A 172 5.06 8.81 -21.80
C THR A 172 4.35 8.32 -20.54
N GLY A 173 4.39 7.01 -20.34
CA GLY A 173 3.88 6.35 -19.15
C GLY A 173 4.87 5.31 -18.63
N LEU A 174 4.86 5.08 -17.33
CA LEU A 174 5.69 4.11 -16.64
C LEU A 174 4.86 2.90 -16.22
N VAL A 175 5.22 1.70 -16.65
CA VAL A 175 4.56 0.46 -16.27
C VAL A 175 4.92 0.13 -14.82
N ILE A 176 3.94 0.17 -13.91
CA ILE A 176 4.15 -0.01 -12.46
C ILE A 176 3.65 -1.34 -11.92
N ALA A 177 2.76 -2.04 -12.64
CA ALA A 177 2.32 -3.38 -12.25
C ALA A 177 1.71 -4.14 -13.44
N ASP A 178 1.74 -5.48 -13.38
CA ASP A 178 1.01 -6.41 -14.25
C ASP A 178 0.20 -7.35 -13.35
N MET A 179 -1.11 -7.09 -13.23
CA MET A 179 -1.99 -7.71 -12.24
C MET A 179 -3.39 -7.93 -12.78
N ASN A 180 -4.04 -9.03 -12.40
CA ASN A 180 -5.42 -9.34 -12.80
C ASN A 180 -5.66 -9.34 -14.32
N GLY A 181 -4.63 -9.58 -15.12
CA GLY A 181 -4.72 -9.49 -16.58
C GLY A 181 -4.78 -8.06 -17.11
N GLU A 182 -4.40 -7.08 -16.29
CA GLU A 182 -4.30 -5.67 -16.66
C GLU A 182 -2.88 -5.15 -16.38
N LEU A 183 -2.39 -4.33 -17.30
CA LEU A 183 -1.15 -3.59 -17.15
C LEU A 183 -1.48 -2.22 -16.56
N LEU A 184 -0.91 -1.90 -15.40
CA LEU A 184 -1.06 -0.59 -14.75
C LEU A 184 0.09 0.32 -15.12
N ILE A 185 -0.24 1.53 -15.55
CA ILE A 185 0.69 2.48 -16.14
C ILE A 185 0.47 3.84 -15.46
N LEU A 186 1.53 4.37 -14.88
CA LEU A 186 1.58 5.69 -14.28
C LEU A 186 1.83 6.75 -15.35
N VAL A 187 1.03 7.81 -15.37
CA VAL A 187 1.09 8.92 -16.33
C VAL A 187 0.84 10.26 -15.64
N SER A 188 1.17 11.35 -16.31
CA SER A 188 0.82 12.70 -15.83
C SER A 188 -0.66 12.99 -16.04
N LEU A 189 -1.35 13.43 -14.99
CA LEU A 189 -2.80 13.64 -15.00
C LEU A 189 -3.23 14.68 -16.02
N ASP A 190 -2.51 15.80 -16.15
CA ASP A 190 -2.76 16.87 -17.14
C ASP A 190 -2.81 16.37 -18.60
N ARG A 191 -2.20 15.22 -18.88
CA ARG A 191 -2.18 14.61 -20.22
C ARG A 191 -3.35 13.67 -20.49
N VAL A 192 -4.09 13.26 -19.46
CA VAL A 192 -5.15 12.26 -19.58
C VAL A 192 -6.51 12.70 -19.02
N LYS A 193 -6.58 13.73 -18.17
CA LYS A 193 -7.81 14.09 -17.44
C LYS A 193 -9.00 14.47 -18.33
N ASP A 194 -8.74 15.18 -19.44
CA ASP A 194 -9.76 15.69 -20.35
C ASP A 194 -9.92 14.80 -21.60
N ALA A 195 -9.25 13.65 -21.62
CA ALA A 195 -9.25 12.74 -22.75
C ALA A 195 -10.60 12.03 -22.88
N ASN A 196 -11.16 12.04 -24.10
CA ASN A 196 -12.32 11.21 -24.43
C ASN A 196 -11.93 9.76 -24.68
N SER A 197 -10.69 9.52 -25.10
CA SER A 197 -10.12 8.19 -25.30
C SER A 197 -8.63 8.24 -25.01
N ILE A 198 -8.13 7.21 -24.32
CA ILE A 198 -6.72 7.03 -24.00
C ILE A 198 -6.29 5.71 -24.63
N ALA A 199 -5.13 5.70 -25.28
CA ALA A 199 -4.55 4.51 -25.88
C ALA A 199 -3.05 4.43 -25.61
N VAL A 200 -2.55 3.23 -25.38
CA VAL A 200 -1.12 2.95 -25.36
C VAL A 200 -0.66 2.61 -26.77
N VAL A 201 0.39 3.29 -27.24
CA VAL A 201 0.88 3.22 -28.61
C VAL A 201 2.17 2.40 -28.64
N PHE A 202 2.13 1.24 -29.29
CA PHE A 202 3.30 0.37 -29.48
C PHE A 202 3.99 0.66 -30.81
N THR A 203 3.20 0.84 -31.86
CA THR A 203 3.62 1.27 -33.19
C THR A 203 2.56 2.20 -33.78
N ASP A 204 2.83 2.83 -34.91
CA ASP A 204 1.87 3.74 -35.56
C ASP A 204 0.52 3.09 -35.86
N THR A 205 0.50 1.76 -36.03
CA THR A 205 -0.70 0.98 -36.35
C THR A 205 -1.22 0.12 -35.21
N ILE A 206 -0.44 -0.10 -34.15
CA ILE A 206 -0.79 -1.00 -33.05
C ILE A 206 -0.92 -0.20 -31.77
N GLN A 207 -2.15 -0.15 -31.28
CA GLN A 207 -2.54 0.57 -30.08
C GLN A 207 -3.48 -0.30 -29.25
N ALA A 208 -3.41 -0.17 -27.93
CA ALA A 208 -4.34 -0.81 -27.01
C ALA A 208 -5.10 0.26 -26.22
N ASN A 209 -6.41 0.08 -26.06
CA ASN A 209 -7.24 1.02 -25.33
C ASN A 209 -6.87 1.01 -23.85
N ALA A 210 -6.84 2.19 -23.24
CA ALA A 210 -6.55 2.36 -21.83
C ALA A 210 -7.72 3.04 -21.12
N VAL A 211 -7.90 2.69 -19.85
CA VAL A 211 -8.94 3.25 -18.97
C VAL A 211 -8.28 3.89 -17.76
N LEU A 212 -8.65 5.12 -17.46
CA LEU A 212 -8.24 5.81 -16.23
C LEU A 212 -8.84 5.10 -15.02
N GLN A 213 -7.98 4.63 -14.11
CA GLN A 213 -8.37 3.91 -12.90
C GLN A 213 -8.47 4.84 -11.70
N ASP A 214 -7.40 5.58 -11.45
CA ASP A 214 -7.28 6.47 -10.29
C ASP A 214 -6.36 7.65 -10.60
N TYR A 215 -6.46 8.73 -9.83
CA TYR A 215 -5.62 9.91 -10.00
C TYR A 215 -5.46 10.73 -8.71
N GLU A 216 -4.33 11.43 -8.62
CA GLU A 216 -4.08 12.46 -7.62
C GLU A 216 -3.80 13.79 -8.30
N SER A 217 -4.64 14.77 -7.98
CA SER A 217 -4.64 16.09 -8.59
C SER A 217 -3.53 17.00 -8.09
N GLU A 218 -3.13 16.88 -6.82
CA GLU A 218 -2.12 17.77 -6.22
C GLU A 218 -0.72 17.52 -6.78
N ILE A 219 -0.38 16.25 -7.03
CA ILE A 219 0.94 15.83 -7.54
C ILE A 219 0.95 15.53 -9.04
N ASN A 220 -0.17 15.78 -9.73
CA ASN A 220 -0.34 15.57 -11.18
C ASN A 220 -0.04 14.14 -11.66
N LEU A 221 -0.51 13.13 -10.92
CA LEU A 221 -0.31 11.71 -11.27
C LEU A 221 -1.64 11.01 -11.53
N ALA A 222 -1.63 10.06 -12.45
CA ALA A 222 -2.76 9.22 -12.78
C ALA A 222 -2.29 7.80 -13.11
N VAL A 223 -3.13 6.81 -12.78
CA VAL A 223 -2.92 5.42 -13.16
C VAL A 223 -3.95 5.04 -14.20
N ILE A 224 -3.47 4.61 -15.37
CA ILE A 224 -4.29 4.03 -16.42
C ILE A 224 -4.06 2.51 -16.45
N SER A 225 -5.07 1.79 -16.90
CA SER A 225 -5.03 0.34 -17.08
C SER A 225 -5.21 -0.02 -18.54
N VAL A 226 -4.50 -1.05 -18.99
CA VAL A 226 -4.67 -1.66 -20.32
C VAL A 226 -4.94 -3.14 -20.13
N ASN A 227 -5.96 -3.67 -20.80
CA ASN A 227 -6.21 -5.10 -20.76
C ASN A 227 -5.07 -5.83 -21.47
N ARG A 228 -4.48 -6.82 -20.81
CA ARG A 228 -3.40 -7.63 -21.38
C ARG A 228 -3.81 -8.35 -22.65
N ALA A 229 -5.08 -8.73 -22.79
CA ALA A 229 -5.61 -9.37 -23.98
C ALA A 229 -5.59 -8.45 -25.22
N ASP A 230 -5.62 -7.13 -25.01
CA ASP A 230 -5.57 -6.14 -26.09
C ASP A 230 -4.13 -5.84 -26.54
N VAL A 231 -3.12 -6.32 -25.80
CA VAL A 231 -1.70 -6.12 -26.11
C VAL A 231 -1.17 -7.36 -26.85
N PRO A 232 -0.62 -7.21 -28.07
CA PRO A 232 -0.03 -8.35 -28.77
C PRO A 232 1.17 -8.94 -28.01
N GLU A 233 1.28 -10.27 -27.99
CA GLU A 233 2.31 -10.99 -27.22
C GLU A 233 3.75 -10.53 -27.52
N ILE A 234 4.02 -10.14 -28.76
CA ILE A 234 5.34 -9.64 -29.20
C ILE A 234 5.76 -8.42 -28.38
N PHE A 235 4.82 -7.50 -28.11
CA PHE A 235 5.09 -6.31 -27.30
C PHE A 235 5.07 -6.64 -25.81
N MET A 236 4.17 -7.52 -25.38
CA MET A 236 4.10 -7.92 -23.97
C MET A 236 5.43 -8.54 -23.48
N ASN A 237 6.11 -9.32 -24.33
CA ASN A 237 7.43 -9.88 -24.00
C ASN A 237 8.56 -8.84 -23.92
N SER A 238 8.36 -7.66 -24.51
CA SER A 238 9.32 -6.57 -24.46
C SER A 238 9.11 -5.62 -23.29
N ILE A 239 7.92 -5.65 -22.67
CA ILE A 239 7.52 -4.75 -21.60
C ILE A 239 7.87 -5.38 -20.25
N THR A 240 8.47 -4.57 -19.38
CA THR A 240 8.82 -4.99 -18.01
C THR A 240 8.21 -4.04 -17.00
N VAL A 241 7.76 -4.56 -15.85
CA VAL A 241 7.34 -3.70 -14.73
C VAL A 241 8.54 -2.95 -14.17
N ALA A 242 8.41 -1.64 -13.97
CA ALA A 242 9.45 -0.79 -13.40
C ALA A 242 9.70 -1.17 -11.94
N THR A 243 10.98 -1.21 -11.55
CA THR A 243 11.35 -1.26 -10.14
C THR A 243 11.46 0.17 -9.61
N LEU A 244 10.66 0.51 -8.60
CA LEU A 244 10.70 1.82 -7.97
C LEU A 244 11.69 1.79 -6.80
N GLY A 245 12.54 2.81 -6.74
CA GLY A 245 13.48 3.03 -5.63
C GLY A 245 13.03 4.13 -4.69
N GLU A 246 13.80 4.35 -3.62
CA GLU A 246 13.57 5.41 -2.65
C GLU A 246 14.21 6.73 -3.07
N SER A 247 13.41 7.80 -3.12
CA SER A 247 13.90 9.13 -3.50
C SER A 247 14.71 9.82 -2.40
N TYR A 248 14.48 9.47 -1.12
CA TYR A 248 15.13 10.10 0.03
C TYR A 248 16.63 9.74 0.15
N SER A 249 17.05 8.62 -0.43
CA SER A 249 18.44 8.13 -0.37
C SER A 249 19.35 8.75 -1.44
N ILE A 250 18.83 9.60 -2.33
CA ILE A 250 19.60 10.19 -3.43
C ILE A 250 20.37 11.42 -2.92
N ALA A 251 21.70 11.39 -3.06
CA ALA A 251 22.58 12.50 -2.67
C ALA A 251 22.77 13.53 -3.80
N ASN A 252 23.11 14.77 -3.42
CA ASN A 252 23.48 15.81 -4.38
C ASN A 252 24.68 15.38 -5.23
N GLY A 253 24.58 15.55 -6.55
CA GLY A 253 25.61 15.11 -7.50
C GLY A 253 25.42 13.69 -8.04
N THR A 254 24.39 12.97 -7.59
CA THR A 254 24.02 11.67 -8.18
C THR A 254 23.57 11.86 -9.64
N PRO A 255 24.15 11.13 -10.61
CA PRO A 255 23.71 11.20 -12.00
C PRO A 255 22.32 10.58 -12.18
N ILE A 256 21.50 11.18 -13.04
CA ILE A 256 20.17 10.70 -13.40
C ILE A 256 20.06 10.52 -14.92
N ILE A 257 19.20 9.60 -15.34
CA ILE A 257 18.85 9.39 -16.75
C ILE A 257 17.36 9.70 -16.91
N ALA A 258 17.04 10.75 -17.67
CA ALA A 258 15.67 11.04 -18.06
C ALA A 258 15.35 10.30 -19.37
N LEU A 259 14.27 9.53 -19.37
CA LEU A 259 13.82 8.71 -20.49
C LEU A 259 12.42 9.14 -20.92
N GLY A 260 12.14 9.15 -22.23
CA GLY A 260 10.83 9.44 -22.81
C GLY A 260 10.77 9.27 -24.32
#